data_AF-A0A9E1QMG1-F1
#
_entry.id   AF-A0A9E1QMG1-F1
#
_cell.length_a   1.000
_cell.length_b   1.000
_cell.length_c   1.000
_cell.angle_alpha   90.00
_cell.angle_beta   90.00
_cell.angle_gamma   90.00
#
_symmetry.space_group_name_H-M   'P 1'
#
loop_
_entity.id
_entity.type
_entity.pdbx_description
1 polymer ?
#
loop_
_entity_poly.entity_id
_entity_poly.type
_entity_poly.pdbx_seq_one_letter_code
_entity_poly.pdbx_strand_id
1 'polypeptide(L)'
;MSSAPPLPTLHAPQSDPQSETATLRTLHHFHLGDPSVERETLSINSEHLPALLSPFRDVSKIRYDYPLILFSRHSQYRDQHAEPLSSFLKEHIDSFAPGDNSARILKDNLGWLEVAIRNEIDGLEGPQQLQPLIEQASSALQQHLALSEENATSLQSDLTQMSEGIHAKDQLLPYDRYTTIHLMIHLVHGRFHARW
;
A
#
# COMPACT_ATOMS: atom_id res chain seq x y z
N MET A 1 -37.61 -13.20 16.37
CA MET A 1 -36.89 -14.37 15.83
C MET A 1 -36.49 -13.99 14.40
N SER A 2 -35.22 -13.62 14.20
CA SER A 2 -34.72 -13.05 12.95
C SER A 2 -34.30 -14.18 11.99
N SER A 3 -34.95 -14.30 10.84
CA SER A 3 -34.62 -15.28 9.80
C SER A 3 -33.45 -14.78 8.97
N ALA A 4 -32.32 -15.49 9.01
CA ALA A 4 -31.16 -15.22 8.18
C ALA A 4 -31.52 -15.27 6.67
N PRO A 5 -30.92 -14.43 5.82
CA PRO A 5 -31.10 -14.51 4.38
C PRO A 5 -30.50 -15.83 3.84
N PRO A 6 -31.11 -16.46 2.81
CA PRO A 6 -30.60 -17.70 2.26
C PRO A 6 -29.22 -17.45 1.63
N LEU A 7 -28.26 -18.31 1.98
CA LEU A 7 -26.94 -18.32 1.35
C LEU A 7 -27.08 -18.57 -0.16
N PRO A 8 -26.33 -17.85 -1.01
CA PRO A 8 -26.30 -18.14 -2.44
C PRO A 8 -25.76 -19.56 -2.61
N THR A 9 -26.62 -20.45 -3.07
CA THR A 9 -26.22 -21.80 -3.47
C THR A 9 -25.59 -21.67 -4.85
N LEU A 10 -24.30 -22.03 -4.96
CA LEU A 10 -23.71 -22.28 -6.26
C LEU A 10 -24.54 -23.39 -6.90
N HIS A 11 -25.26 -23.07 -7.97
CA HIS A 11 -25.88 -24.11 -8.80
C HIS A 11 -24.76 -25.06 -9.20
N ALA A 12 -24.85 -26.32 -8.76
CA ALA A 12 -24.00 -27.36 -9.30
C ALA A 12 -24.15 -27.29 -10.82
N PRO A 13 -23.06 -27.19 -11.61
CA PRO A 13 -23.18 -27.20 -13.05
C PRO A 13 -23.91 -28.50 -13.40
N GLN A 14 -25.09 -28.39 -14.00
CA GLN A 14 -25.73 -29.54 -14.62
C GLN A 14 -24.82 -29.95 -15.77
N SER A 15 -23.86 -30.83 -15.49
CA SER A 15 -22.97 -31.33 -16.51
C SER A 15 -23.73 -32.36 -17.32
N ASP A 16 -24.10 -31.94 -18.53
CA ASP A 16 -24.68 -32.84 -19.52
C ASP A 16 -23.61 -33.91 -19.85
N PRO A 17 -23.86 -35.21 -19.64
CA PRO A 17 -22.84 -36.25 -19.80
C PRO A 17 -22.24 -36.31 -21.22
N GLN A 18 -22.98 -35.83 -22.22
CA GLN A 18 -22.47 -35.65 -23.57
C GLN A 18 -21.45 -34.51 -23.69
N SER A 19 -21.60 -33.44 -22.88
CA SER A 19 -20.65 -32.33 -22.81
C SER A 19 -19.37 -32.73 -22.08
N GLU A 20 -19.44 -33.57 -21.03
CA GLU A 20 -18.26 -34.06 -20.32
C GLU A 20 -17.39 -34.96 -21.20
N THR A 21 -18.00 -35.90 -21.93
CA THR A 21 -17.29 -36.80 -22.84
C THR A 21 -16.65 -36.06 -24.02
N ALA A 22 -17.34 -35.04 -24.56
CA ALA A 22 -16.76 -34.15 -25.55
C ALA A 22 -15.55 -33.37 -24.97
N THR A 23 -15.69 -32.82 -23.77
CA THR A 23 -14.61 -32.06 -23.10
C THR A 23 -13.39 -32.93 -22.83
N LEU A 24 -13.57 -34.15 -22.31
CA LEU A 24 -12.48 -35.10 -22.07
C LEU A 24 -11.78 -35.50 -23.36
N ARG A 25 -12.54 -35.68 -24.45
CA ARG A 25 -11.97 -35.95 -25.77
C ARG A 25 -11.09 -34.80 -26.23
N THR A 26 -11.57 -33.56 -26.16
CA THR A 26 -10.80 -32.38 -26.57
C THR A 26 -9.55 -32.20 -25.71
N LEU A 27 -9.63 -32.40 -24.38
CA LEU A 27 -8.46 -32.35 -23.47
C LEU A 27 -7.42 -33.43 -23.78
N HIS A 28 -7.87 -34.65 -24.11
CA HIS A 28 -6.98 -35.74 -24.49
C HIS A 28 -6.23 -35.44 -25.80
N HIS A 29 -6.92 -34.92 -26.82
CA HIS A 29 -6.29 -34.53 -28.08
C HIS A 29 -5.34 -33.33 -27.89
N PHE A 30 -5.68 -32.39 -27.01
CA PHE A 30 -4.79 -31.28 -26.63
C PHE A 30 -3.49 -31.81 -26.00
N HIS A 31 -3.59 -32.75 -25.05
CA HIS A 31 -2.43 -33.34 -24.39
C HIS A 31 -1.51 -34.08 -25.36
N LEU A 32 -2.09 -34.71 -26.39
CA LEU A 32 -1.33 -35.39 -27.45
C LEU A 32 -0.78 -34.45 -28.53
N GLY A 33 -1.06 -33.14 -28.44
CA GLY A 33 -0.55 -32.13 -29.38
C GLY A 33 -1.23 -32.14 -30.76
N ASP A 34 -2.49 -32.58 -30.86
CA ASP A 34 -3.24 -32.55 -32.11
C ASP A 34 -3.62 -31.10 -32.49
N PRO A 35 -3.16 -30.57 -33.64
CA PRO A 35 -3.46 -29.19 -34.05
C PRO A 35 -4.94 -28.96 -34.40
N SER A 36 -5.73 -30.03 -34.57
CA SER A 36 -7.17 -29.93 -34.86
C SER A 36 -7.96 -29.34 -33.68
N VAL A 37 -7.39 -29.41 -32.47
CA VAL A 37 -8.01 -28.93 -31.22
C VAL A 37 -8.13 -27.41 -31.18
N GLU A 38 -7.26 -26.67 -31.88
CA GLU A 38 -7.32 -25.21 -31.94
C GLU A 38 -8.69 -24.69 -32.44
N ARG A 39 -9.39 -25.46 -33.28
CA ARG A 39 -10.73 -25.12 -33.81
C ARG A 39 -11.86 -25.38 -32.82
N GLU A 40 -11.62 -26.24 -31.84
CA GLU A 40 -12.58 -26.65 -30.80
C GLU A 40 -12.36 -25.87 -29.49
N THR A 41 -11.21 -25.21 -29.34
CA THR A 41 -10.88 -24.39 -28.17
C THR A 41 -11.08 -22.91 -28.43
N LEU A 42 -11.48 -22.18 -27.39
CA LEU A 42 -11.54 -20.71 -27.43
C LEU A 42 -10.13 -20.13 -27.58
N SER A 43 -9.99 -19.10 -28.42
CA SER A 43 -8.73 -18.37 -28.53
C SER A 43 -8.39 -17.69 -27.20
N ILE A 44 -7.18 -17.94 -26.68
CA ILE A 44 -6.66 -17.27 -25.49
C ILE A 44 -6.54 -15.76 -25.81
N ASN A 45 -7.38 -14.95 -25.18
CA ASN A 45 -7.31 -13.49 -25.27
C ASN A 45 -6.44 -12.93 -24.12
N SER A 46 -6.17 -11.62 -24.12
CA SER A 46 -5.39 -10.93 -23.09
C SER A 46 -5.99 -10.98 -21.68
N GLU A 47 -7.24 -11.45 -21.51
CA GLU A 47 -7.91 -11.63 -20.22
C GLU A 47 -7.58 -12.99 -19.56
N HIS A 48 -7.04 -13.93 -20.35
CA HIS A 48 -6.64 -15.25 -19.88
C HIS A 48 -5.17 -15.25 -19.44
N LEU A 49 -4.92 -14.88 -18.18
CA LEU A 49 -3.58 -14.98 -17.57
C LEU A 49 -3.32 -16.38 -17.01
N PRO A 50 -2.07 -16.90 -17.09
CA PRO A 50 -1.69 -18.19 -16.50
C PRO A 50 -2.16 -18.32 -15.05
N ALA A 51 -2.63 -19.52 -14.67
CA ALA A 51 -3.06 -19.81 -13.30
C ALA A 51 -1.93 -19.56 -12.27
N LEU A 52 -0.67 -19.70 -12.67
CA LEU A 52 0.50 -19.36 -11.86
C LEU A 52 0.50 -17.89 -11.40
N LEU A 53 -0.09 -16.99 -12.19
CA LEU A 53 -0.20 -15.56 -11.86
C LEU A 53 -1.46 -15.24 -11.05
N SER A 54 -2.32 -16.21 -10.75
CA SER A 54 -3.53 -16.00 -9.95
C SER A 54 -3.27 -15.33 -8.59
N PRO A 55 -2.18 -15.63 -7.85
CA PRO A 55 -1.87 -14.95 -6.60
C PRO A 55 -1.52 -13.47 -6.78
N PHE A 56 -1.01 -13.08 -7.95
CA PHE A 56 -0.59 -11.72 -8.29
C PHE A 56 -1.69 -10.89 -8.99
N ARG A 57 -2.85 -11.49 -9.27
CA ARG A 57 -4.02 -10.77 -9.80
C ARG A 57 -4.64 -9.82 -8.78
N ASP A 58 -4.45 -10.12 -7.50
CA ASP A 58 -4.93 -9.29 -6.41
C ASP A 58 -3.85 -8.27 -6.04
N VAL A 59 -3.88 -7.11 -6.69
CA VAL A 59 -2.95 -6.00 -6.45
C VAL A 59 -2.98 -5.55 -4.98
N SER A 60 -4.08 -5.80 -4.26
CA SER A 60 -4.18 -5.49 -2.83
C SER A 60 -3.27 -6.37 -1.94
N LYS A 61 -2.84 -7.54 -2.45
CA LYS A 61 -1.86 -8.43 -1.79
C LYS A 61 -0.41 -8.04 -2.10
N ILE A 62 -0.19 -7.24 -3.14
CA ILE A 62 1.11 -6.64 -3.44
C ILE A 62 1.20 -5.34 -2.63
N ARG A 63 1.23 -5.47 -1.30
CA ARG A 63 1.54 -4.32 -0.44
C ARG A 63 3.02 -4.04 -0.55
N TYR A 64 3.35 -2.98 -1.26
CA TYR A 64 4.65 -2.35 -1.14
C TYR A 64 4.59 -1.50 0.14
N ASP A 65 5.37 -1.86 1.15
CA ASP A 65 5.54 -1.11 2.39
C ASP A 65 6.31 0.22 2.21
N TYR A 66 6.24 0.80 1.00
CA TYR A 66 6.91 2.02 0.59
C TYR A 66 5.91 3.15 0.45
N PRO A 67 6.29 4.42 0.71
CA PRO A 67 7.65 4.85 1.01
C PRO A 67 8.09 4.56 2.45
N LEU A 68 9.40 4.33 2.64
CA LEU A 68 10.01 4.05 3.95
C LEU A 68 10.56 5.33 4.57
N ILE A 69 10.32 5.56 5.84
CA ILE A 69 11.03 6.58 6.62
C ILE A 69 12.36 6.01 7.05
N LEU A 70 13.43 6.78 6.87
CA LEU A 70 14.77 6.55 7.38
C LEU A 70 14.98 7.47 8.59
N PHE A 71 15.01 6.89 9.78
CA PHE A 71 15.16 7.67 11.00
C PHE A 71 16.59 8.15 11.19
N SER A 72 16.74 9.43 11.48
CA SER A 72 18.00 10.02 11.92
C SER A 72 18.38 9.49 13.31
N ARG A 73 19.68 9.51 13.61
CA ARG A 73 20.22 9.20 14.94
C ARG A 73 19.64 10.04 16.09
N HIS A 74 19.15 11.23 15.75
CA HIS A 74 18.58 12.19 16.69
C HIS A 74 17.07 12.05 16.83
N SER A 75 16.45 11.18 16.02
CA SER A 75 15.03 10.88 16.10
C SER A 75 14.75 10.00 17.32
N GLN A 76 13.54 10.13 17.87
CA GLN A 76 13.06 9.27 18.95
C GLN A 76 13.03 7.78 18.53
N TYR A 77 12.91 7.53 17.22
CA TYR A 77 12.76 6.22 16.59
C TYR A 77 14.09 5.66 16.04
N ARG A 78 15.24 6.19 16.48
CA ARG A 78 16.59 5.83 15.96
C ARG A 78 16.90 4.32 15.93
N ASP A 79 16.30 3.55 16.85
CA ASP A 79 16.58 2.12 17.03
C ASP A 79 15.82 1.25 15.99
N GLN A 80 14.77 1.79 15.38
CA GLN A 80 13.99 1.10 14.33
C GLN A 80 14.65 1.21 12.95
N HIS A 81 15.59 2.16 12.77
CA HIS A 81 16.34 2.47 11.55
C HIS A 81 15.50 2.87 10.32
N ALA A 82 14.53 2.06 9.93
CA ALA A 82 13.57 2.34 8.87
C ALA A 82 12.19 1.73 9.14
N GLU A 83 11.13 2.45 8.78
CA GLU A 83 9.74 2.01 8.96
C GLU A 83 8.84 2.50 7.82
N PRO A 84 7.78 1.77 7.42
CA PRO A 84 6.80 2.26 6.46
C PRO A 84 6.10 3.53 6.93
N LEU A 85 5.94 4.52 6.04
CA LEU A 85 5.28 5.79 6.33
C LEU A 85 3.88 5.58 6.95
N SER A 86 3.11 4.63 6.43
CA SER A 86 1.75 4.32 6.91
C SER A 86 1.74 3.83 8.37
N SER A 87 2.72 3.01 8.75
CA SER A 87 2.82 2.46 10.11
C SER A 87 3.25 3.54 11.07
N PHE A 88 4.29 4.29 10.71
CA PHE A 88 4.80 5.40 11.50
C PHE A 88 3.72 6.45 11.77
N LEU A 89 3.02 6.93 10.73
CA LEU A 89 1.99 7.96 10.90
C LEU A 89 0.88 7.49 11.83
N LYS A 90 0.47 6.23 11.71
CA LYS A 90 -0.57 5.65 12.56
C LYS A 90 -0.11 5.56 14.02
N GLU A 91 1.07 4.99 14.27
CA GLU A 91 1.62 4.86 15.62
C GLU A 91 1.90 6.22 16.26
N HIS A 92 2.39 7.18 15.47
CA HIS A 92 2.67 8.53 15.94
C HIS A 92 1.38 9.27 16.33
N ILE A 93 0.32 9.16 15.52
CA ILE A 93 -0.98 9.76 15.85
C ILE A 93 -1.63 9.09 17.06
N ASP A 94 -1.55 7.77 17.17
CA ASP A 94 -2.10 7.06 18.33
C ASP A 94 -1.35 7.41 19.65
N SER A 95 -0.09 7.86 19.56
CA SER A 95 0.68 8.35 20.71
C SER A 95 0.15 9.67 21.29
N PHE A 96 -0.18 10.65 20.45
CA PHE A 96 -0.68 11.96 20.93
C PHE A 96 -2.22 12.05 21.01
N ALA A 97 -2.93 11.25 20.22
CA ALA A 97 -4.39 11.21 20.16
C ALA A 97 -4.91 9.77 20.36
N PRO A 98 -4.79 9.18 21.57
CA PRO A 98 -5.13 7.78 21.84
C PRO A 98 -6.64 7.48 21.83
N GLY A 99 -7.51 8.49 21.74
CA GLY A 99 -8.95 8.32 21.68
C GLY A 99 -9.48 8.10 20.26
N ASP A 100 -10.60 7.40 20.14
CA ASP A 100 -11.28 7.19 18.84
C ASP A 100 -11.83 8.49 18.25
N ASN A 101 -12.18 9.46 19.10
CA ASN A 101 -12.68 10.78 18.68
C ASN A 101 -11.60 11.86 18.65
N SER A 102 -10.39 11.61 19.15
CA SER A 102 -9.29 12.58 19.10
C SER A 102 -8.61 12.54 17.74
N ALA A 103 -8.34 13.71 17.15
CA ALA A 103 -7.77 13.87 15.81
C ALA A 103 -8.50 13.04 14.73
N ARG A 104 -9.82 12.86 14.87
CA ARG A 104 -10.62 11.99 13.99
C ARG A 104 -10.49 12.38 12.51
N ILE A 105 -10.53 13.69 12.21
CA ILE A 105 -10.39 14.20 10.85
C ILE A 105 -9.04 13.78 10.26
N LEU A 106 -7.96 13.87 11.04
CA LEU A 106 -6.63 13.45 10.60
C LEU A 106 -6.58 11.93 10.37
N LYS A 107 -7.06 11.13 11.34
CA LYS A 107 -7.09 9.66 11.26
C LYS A 107 -7.85 9.15 10.03
N ASP A 108 -9.02 9.74 9.74
CA ASP A 108 -9.85 9.37 8.59
C ASP A 108 -9.15 9.68 7.24
N ASN A 109 -8.24 10.66 7.23
CA ASN A 109 -7.57 11.14 6.02
C ASN A 109 -6.11 10.68 5.87
N LEU A 110 -5.63 9.74 6.68
CA LEU A 110 -4.25 9.25 6.61
C LEU A 110 -3.89 8.65 5.26
N GLY A 111 -4.79 7.86 4.68
CA GLY A 111 -4.57 7.26 3.37
C GLY A 111 -4.45 8.30 2.26
N TRP A 112 -5.18 9.41 2.37
CA TRP A 112 -5.05 10.52 1.41
C TRP A 112 -3.69 11.21 1.54
N LEU A 113 -3.22 11.44 2.77
CA LEU A 113 -1.93 12.07 3.03
C LEU A 113 -0.77 11.21 2.51
N GLU A 114 -0.84 9.89 2.70
CA GLU A 114 0.15 8.96 2.14
C GLU A 114 0.19 9.02 0.60
N VAL A 115 -0.97 9.03 -0.05
CA VAL A 115 -1.07 9.14 -1.51
C VAL A 115 -0.53 10.48 -2.00
N ALA A 116 -0.84 11.57 -1.32
CA ALA A 116 -0.31 12.90 -1.66
C ALA A 116 1.22 12.92 -1.60
N ILE A 117 1.82 12.39 -0.52
CA ILE A 117 3.27 12.28 -0.38
C ILE A 117 3.87 11.39 -1.48
N ARG A 118 3.22 10.26 -1.79
CA ARG A 118 3.67 9.35 -2.84
C ARG A 118 3.72 10.04 -4.22
N ASN A 119 2.73 10.88 -4.52
CA ASN A 119 2.69 11.61 -5.78
C ASN A 119 3.79 12.67 -5.86
N GLU A 120 4.12 13.34 -4.76
CA GLU A 120 5.20 14.34 -4.71
C GLU A 120 6.59 13.73 -4.92
N ILE A 121 6.79 12.50 -4.45
CA ILE A 121 8.07 11.79 -4.59
C ILE A 121 8.15 10.90 -5.83
N ASP A 122 7.09 10.82 -6.63
CA ASP A 122 7.07 9.99 -7.82
C ASP A 122 8.09 10.51 -8.85
N GLY A 123 8.93 9.61 -9.36
CA GLY A 123 10.02 9.95 -10.27
C GLY A 123 11.26 10.58 -9.63
N LEU A 124 11.28 10.82 -8.31
CA LEU A 124 12.50 11.23 -7.59
C LEU A 124 13.36 10.02 -7.23
N GLU A 125 14.67 10.14 -7.42
CA GLU A 125 15.63 9.10 -7.02
C GLU A 125 16.32 9.49 -5.70
N GLY A 126 16.41 8.53 -4.78
CA GLY A 126 17.09 8.66 -3.50
C GLY A 126 16.29 9.29 -2.35
N PRO A 127 16.89 9.36 -1.14
CA PRO A 127 16.21 9.82 0.07
C PRO A 127 15.85 11.31 0.02
N GLN A 128 14.59 11.62 0.27
CA GLN A 128 14.06 12.98 0.35
C GLN A 128 13.90 13.42 1.81
N GLN A 129 13.85 14.73 2.07
CA GLN A 129 13.58 15.21 3.43
C GLN A 129 12.10 15.03 3.79
N LEU A 130 11.81 14.42 4.95
CA LEU A 130 10.45 14.07 5.33
C LEU A 130 9.60 15.30 5.70
N GLN A 131 10.17 16.22 6.48
CA GLN A 131 9.48 17.40 6.98
C GLN A 131 8.82 18.27 5.89
N PRO A 132 9.53 18.73 4.83
CA PRO A 132 8.91 19.57 3.80
C PRO A 132 7.79 18.84 3.04
N LEU A 133 7.92 17.52 2.81
CA LEU A 133 6.89 16.72 2.15
C LEU A 133 5.61 16.65 2.98
N ILE A 134 5.74 16.52 4.30
CA ILE A 134 4.60 16.50 5.21
C ILE A 134 3.94 17.88 5.30
N GLU A 135 4.71 18.97 5.37
CA GLU A 135 4.16 20.33 5.38
C GLU A 135 3.37 20.63 4.09
N GLN A 136 3.91 20.22 2.93
CA GLN A 136 3.23 20.34 1.64
C GLN A 136 1.95 19.50 1.59
N ALA A 137 2.02 18.22 1.97
CA ALA A 137 0.86 17.35 1.99
C ALA A 137 -0.23 17.82 2.99
N SER A 138 0.19 18.39 4.13
CA SER A 138 -0.70 18.97 5.14
C SER A 138 -1.46 20.19 4.58
N SER A 139 -0.75 21.08 3.88
CA SER A 139 -1.38 22.23 3.21
C SER A 139 -2.36 21.78 2.11
N ALA A 140 -1.95 20.80 1.30
CA ALA A 140 -2.81 20.23 0.26
C ALA A 140 -4.07 19.57 0.85
N LEU A 141 -3.95 18.88 1.99
CA LEU A 141 -5.07 18.25 2.68
C LEU A 141 -6.11 19.28 3.14
N GLN A 142 -5.66 20.39 3.73
CA GLN A 142 -6.56 21.46 4.17
C GLN A 142 -7.32 22.09 3.01
N GLN A 143 -6.64 22.32 1.88
CA GLN A 143 -7.28 22.83 0.67
C GLN A 143 -8.29 21.83 0.08
N HIS A 144 -7.95 20.54 0.10
CA HIS A 144 -8.81 19.48 -0.42
C HIS A 144 -10.09 19.28 0.41
N LEU A 145 -9.99 19.36 1.74
CA LEU A 145 -11.14 19.13 2.62
C LEU A 145 -12.09 20.34 2.73
N ALA A 146 -11.63 21.55 2.40
CA ALA A 146 -12.43 22.78 2.39
C ALA A 146 -13.36 22.93 3.61
N LEU A 147 -12.79 22.69 4.81
CA LEU A 147 -13.54 22.60 6.06
C LEU A 147 -14.03 23.97 6.56
N SER A 148 -14.99 23.96 7.48
CA SER A 148 -15.38 25.14 8.27
C SER A 148 -14.22 25.63 9.15
N GLU A 149 -14.19 26.92 9.49
CA GLU A 149 -13.09 27.55 10.24
C GLU A 149 -12.73 26.82 11.55
N GLU A 150 -13.72 26.35 12.30
CA GLU A 150 -13.51 25.59 13.54
C GLU A 150 -12.84 24.22 13.30
N ASN A 151 -13.27 23.49 12.28
CA ASN A 151 -12.68 22.18 11.95
C ASN A 151 -11.31 22.33 11.29
N ALA A 152 -11.10 23.41 10.52
CA ALA A 152 -9.82 23.73 9.90
C ALA A 152 -8.76 24.08 10.96
N THR A 153 -9.13 24.84 12.00
CA THR A 153 -8.21 25.16 13.10
C THR A 153 -7.86 23.93 13.94
N SER A 154 -8.84 23.06 14.23
CA SER A 154 -8.58 21.78 14.89
C SER A 154 -7.62 20.90 14.07
N LEU A 155 -7.90 20.72 12.77
CA LEU A 155 -7.04 19.93 11.89
C LEU A 155 -5.63 20.52 11.77
N GLN A 156 -5.51 21.85 11.70
CA GLN A 156 -4.20 22.51 11.68
C GLN A 156 -3.40 22.23 12.96
N SER A 157 -4.05 22.27 14.12
CA SER A 157 -3.41 21.92 15.40
C SER A 157 -2.94 20.47 15.41
N ASP A 158 -3.77 19.53 14.94
CA ASP A 158 -3.41 18.11 14.87
C ASP A 158 -2.23 17.87 13.90
N LEU A 159 -2.22 18.55 12.75
CA LEU A 159 -1.12 18.48 11.79
C LEU A 159 0.18 19.08 12.33
N THR A 160 0.09 20.18 13.10
CA THR A 160 1.27 20.75 13.77
C THR A 160 1.84 19.78 14.79
N GLN A 161 1.00 19.15 15.63
CA GLN A 161 1.47 18.14 16.59
C GLN A 161 2.11 16.93 15.90
N MET A 162 1.53 16.47 14.79
CA MET A 162 2.13 15.41 13.98
C MET A 162 3.51 15.81 13.44
N SER A 163 3.68 17.07 13.02
CA SER A 163 4.96 17.57 12.51
C SER A 163 6.05 17.72 13.59
N GLU A 164 5.67 18.02 14.84
CA GLU A 164 6.61 18.22 15.96
C GLU A 164 7.36 16.93 16.34
N GLY A 165 6.75 15.76 16.10
CA GLY A 165 7.37 14.47 16.37
C GLY A 165 8.40 14.02 15.33
N ILE A 166 8.49 14.71 14.19
CA ILE A 166 9.39 14.35 13.10
C ILE A 166 10.68 15.16 13.21
N HIS A 167 11.82 14.47 13.20
CA HIS A 167 13.09 15.16 13.25
C HIS A 167 13.46 15.71 11.87
N ALA A 168 14.02 16.93 11.79
CA ALA A 168 14.38 17.61 10.53
C ALA A 168 15.38 16.86 9.62
N LYS A 169 16.00 15.79 10.14
CA LYS A 169 16.94 14.93 9.40
C LYS A 169 16.36 13.57 9.04
N ASP A 170 15.10 13.31 9.41
CA ASP A 170 14.41 12.10 8.99
C ASP A 170 14.15 12.21 7.49
N GLN A 171 14.42 11.12 6.79
CA GLN A 171 14.34 11.06 5.33
C GLN A 171 13.26 10.10 4.90
N LEU A 172 12.70 10.32 3.72
CA LEU A 172 11.76 9.43 3.08
C LEU A 172 12.42 8.78 1.87
N LEU A 173 12.39 7.45 1.83
CA LEU A 173 12.94 6.64 0.77
C LEU A 173 11.80 6.12 -0.12
N PRO A 174 11.65 6.63 -1.35
CA PRO A 174 10.69 6.08 -2.31
C PRO A 174 11.13 4.69 -2.79
N TYR A 175 10.21 3.98 -3.46
CA TYR A 175 10.55 2.73 -4.15
C TYR A 175 11.15 3.05 -5.52
N ASP A 176 12.48 3.04 -5.60
CA ASP A 176 13.27 3.33 -6.79
C ASP A 176 14.25 2.19 -7.14
N ARG A 177 15.04 2.37 -8.21
CA ARG A 177 16.03 1.38 -8.67
C ARG A 177 17.22 1.21 -7.72
N TYR A 178 17.47 2.17 -6.83
CA TYR A 178 18.65 2.23 -5.95
C TYR A 178 18.29 2.10 -4.46
N THR A 179 17.04 1.75 -4.15
CA THR A 179 16.46 1.77 -2.81
C THR A 179 17.26 0.91 -1.86
N THR A 180 17.63 -0.30 -2.31
CA THR A 180 18.45 -1.23 -1.52
C THR A 180 19.81 -0.64 -1.18
N ILE A 181 20.44 0.11 -2.10
CA ILE A 181 21.74 0.73 -1.87
C ILE A 181 21.62 1.84 -0.84
N HIS A 182 20.64 2.73 -0.99
CA HIS A 182 20.39 3.80 -0.04
C HIS A 182 20.06 3.27 1.36
N LEU A 183 19.24 2.22 1.45
CA LEU A 183 18.92 1.56 2.71
C LEU A 183 20.17 0.94 3.36
N MET A 184 21.02 0.25 2.59
CA MET A 184 22.28 -0.29 3.10
C MET A 184 23.22 0.80 3.61
N ILE A 185 23.39 1.90 2.85
CA ILE A 185 24.21 3.04 3.27
C ILE A 185 23.68 3.62 4.58
N HIS A 186 22.37 3.80 4.71
CA HIS A 186 21.72 4.29 5.93
C HIS A 186 22.00 3.37 7.13
N LEU A 187 21.81 2.06 6.98
CA LEU A 187 22.06 1.08 8.04
C LEU A 187 23.53 1.03 8.47
N VAL A 188 24.46 1.12 7.50
CA VAL A 188 25.90 1.17 7.80
C VAL A 188 26.25 2.44 8.57
N HIS A 189 25.78 3.60 8.13
CA HIS A 189 26.00 4.86 8.86
C HIS A 189 25.38 4.82 10.27
N GLY A 190 24.15 4.31 10.42
CA GLY A 190 23.50 4.15 11.72
C GLY A 190 24.32 3.27 12.66
N ARG A 191 24.83 2.13 12.16
CA ARG A 191 25.60 1.18 12.96
C ARG A 191 27.01 1.68 13.33
N PHE A 192 27.70 2.37 12.43
CA PHE A 192 29.02 2.93 12.72
C PHE A 192 28.97 4.00 13.80
N HIS A 193 27.90 4.81 13.82
CA HIS A 193 27.73 5.86 14.81
C HIS A 193 27.23 5.36 16.18
N ALA A 194 26.60 4.19 16.26
CA ALA A 194 26.20 3.58 17.54
C ALA A 194 27.35 2.89 18.30
N ARG A 195 28.51 2.69 17.66
CA ARG A 195 29.66 1.93 18.20
C ARG A 195 30.73 2.81 18.87
N TRP A 196 30.54 4.12 18.91
CA TRP A 196 31.43 5.12 19.51
C TRP A 196 30.59 6.11 20.33
#